data_AF-A0A524KVD0-F1
#
_entry.id   AF-A0A524KVD0-F1
#
_cell.length_a   1.000
_cell.length_b   1.000
_cell.length_c   1.000
_cell.angle_alpha   90.00
_cell.angle_beta   90.00
_cell.angle_gamma   90.00
#
_symmetry.space_group_name_H-M   'P 1'
#
loop_
_entity.id
_entity.type
_entity.pdbx_description
1 polymer ?
#
loop_
_entity_poly.entity_id
_entity_poly.type
_entity_poly.pdbx_seq_one_letter_code
_entity_poly.pdbx_strand_id
1 'polypeptide(L)'
;MRECYEEITSMLLFRERLINHIDGRIRLNVSGGLESQGHPVGATGIRQVVEMFWHLTARAGKRQVQGAKVGLAQNAGGTVGETEAALSVTILKA
;
A
#
# COMPACT_ATOMS: atom_id res chain seq x y z
N MET A 1 -8.16 -3.21 21.81
CA MET A 1 -7.70 -4.26 20.87
C MET A 1 -8.52 -4.28 19.55
N ARG A 2 -9.25 -3.20 19.21
CA ARG A 2 -10.06 -3.13 17.97
C ARG A 2 -9.73 -1.95 17.04
N GLU A 3 -8.88 -1.01 17.46
CA GLU A 3 -8.60 0.22 16.69
C GLU A 3 -7.22 0.24 16.03
N CYS A 4 -6.27 -0.63 16.41
CA CYS A 4 -4.88 -0.54 15.92
C CYS A 4 -4.57 -1.31 14.62
N TYR A 5 -5.55 -1.95 13.97
CA TYR A 5 -5.26 -2.87 12.85
C TYR A 5 -5.84 -2.44 11.49
N GLU A 6 -6.75 -1.47 11.43
CA GLU A 6 -7.48 -1.17 10.19
C GLU A 6 -6.94 0.02 9.37
N GLU A 7 -6.14 0.95 9.92
CA GLU A 7 -5.90 2.25 9.24
C GLU A 7 -4.45 2.60 8.81
N ILE A 8 -3.42 1.86 9.23
CA ILE A 8 -2.07 2.47 9.30
C ILE A 8 -1.08 2.12 8.18
N THR A 9 -1.41 1.23 7.24
CA THR A 9 -0.45 0.89 6.17
C THR A 9 -1.13 0.40 4.90
N SER A 10 -1.66 1.32 4.10
CA SER A 10 -2.32 1.00 2.83
C SER A 10 -1.35 1.13 1.66
N MET A 11 -1.28 0.10 0.81
CA MET A 11 -0.64 0.17 -0.50
C MET A 11 -1.71 0.02 -1.58
N LEU A 12 -1.85 1.04 -2.42
CA LEU A 12 -2.82 1.11 -3.51
C LEU A 12 -2.11 1.00 -4.86
N LEU A 13 -2.73 0.31 -5.81
CA LEU A 13 -2.29 0.26 -7.20
C LEU A 13 -3.41 0.71 -8.13
N PHE A 14 -3.11 1.70 -8.96
CA PHE A 14 -4.03 2.30 -9.91
C PHE A 14 -3.74 1.84 -11.33
N ARG A 15 -4.81 1.58 -12.08
CA ARG A 15 -4.79 1.44 -13.55
C ARG A 15 -5.32 2.73 -14.17
N GLU A 16 -4.89 3.04 -15.39
CA GLU A 16 -5.18 4.30 -16.10
C GLU A 16 -6.68 4.68 -16.16
N ARG A 17 -7.57 3.68 -16.22
CA ARG A 17 -9.03 3.90 -16.27
C ARG A 17 -9.69 4.20 -14.91
N LEU A 18 -8.96 4.08 -13.79
CA LEU A 18 -9.54 4.18 -12.44
C LEU A 18 -9.43 5.58 -11.82
N ILE A 19 -8.65 6.48 -12.41
CA ILE A 19 -8.48 7.85 -11.89
C ILE A 19 -9.76 8.68 -12.13
N ASN A 20 -10.63 8.23 -13.05
CA ASN A 20 -11.82 8.98 -13.50
C ASN A 20 -13.17 8.25 -13.26
N HIS A 21 -13.21 7.10 -12.57
CA HIS A 21 -14.45 6.32 -12.40
C HIS A 21 -14.65 5.74 -10.99
N ILE A 22 -15.88 5.88 -10.48
CA ILE A 22 -16.41 5.23 -9.27
C ILE A 22 -16.31 3.70 -9.35
N ASP A 23 -16.29 3.11 -10.55
CA ASP A 23 -16.14 1.66 -10.79
C ASP A 23 -14.68 1.19 -10.84
N GLY A 24 -13.73 2.10 -10.60
CA GLY A 24 -12.33 1.81 -10.70
C GLY A 24 -11.82 0.98 -9.52
N ARG A 25 -11.85 -0.36 -9.62
CA ARG A 25 -11.38 -1.24 -8.52
C ARG A 25 -9.90 -1.04 -8.21
N ILE A 26 -9.61 -0.27 -7.16
CA ILE A 26 -8.26 -0.12 -6.61
C ILE A 26 -7.87 -1.43 -5.91
N ARG A 27 -6.63 -1.88 -6.12
CA ARG A 27 -6.09 -3.06 -5.42
C ARG A 27 -5.34 -2.60 -4.19
N LEU A 28 -5.81 -3.03 -3.03
CA LEU A 28 -5.22 -2.76 -1.73
C LEU A 28 -4.38 -3.96 -1.28
N ASN A 29 -3.19 -3.70 -0.73
CA ASN A 29 -2.40 -4.65 0.05
C ASN A 29 -2.33 -6.06 -0.56
N VAL A 30 -2.06 -6.14 -1.86
CA VAL A 30 -2.09 -7.40 -2.65
C VAL A 30 -1.08 -8.44 -2.14
N SER A 31 -0.06 -7.99 -1.42
CA SER A 31 0.91 -8.82 -0.71
C SER A 31 0.36 -9.49 0.57
N GLY A 32 -0.84 -9.11 1.01
CA GLY A 32 -1.48 -9.54 2.26
C GLY A 32 -1.36 -8.53 3.41
N GLY A 33 -0.76 -7.36 3.18
CA GLY A 33 -0.71 -6.28 4.17
C GLY A 33 0.12 -6.62 5.42
N LEU A 34 -0.21 -6.01 6.56
CA LEU A 34 0.45 -6.29 7.85
C LEU A 34 -0.07 -7.58 8.46
N GLU A 35 -1.35 -7.88 8.28
CA GLU A 35 -2.02 -9.09 8.78
C GLU A 35 -1.31 -10.37 8.34
N SER A 36 -0.99 -10.49 7.05
CA SER A 36 -0.41 -11.73 6.52
C SER A 36 1.11 -11.71 6.44
N GLN A 37 1.73 -10.54 6.23
CA GLN A 37 3.20 -10.46 6.08
C GLN A 37 3.92 -10.09 7.38
N GLY A 38 3.19 -9.70 8.41
CA GLY A 38 3.75 -9.17 9.65
C GLY A 38 4.20 -7.71 9.54
N HIS A 39 4.57 -7.17 10.70
CA HIS A 39 4.92 -5.76 10.88
C HIS A 39 6.26 -5.58 11.60
N PRO A 40 7.39 -5.84 10.92
CA PRO A 40 8.68 -5.37 11.40
C PRO A 40 8.71 -3.83 11.25
N VAL A 41 8.60 -3.12 12.38
CA VAL A 41 8.33 -1.67 12.44
C VAL A 41 9.21 -0.86 11.46
N GLY A 42 10.54 -1.04 11.49
CA GLY A 42 11.44 -0.29 10.61
C GLY A 42 11.45 -0.74 9.14
N ALA A 43 11.07 -1.98 8.84
CA ALA A 43 11.13 -2.54 7.48
C ALA A 43 9.80 -2.43 6.71
N THR A 44 8.70 -2.12 7.39
CA THR A 44 7.36 -2.09 6.78
C THR A 44 7.24 -1.07 5.66
N GLY A 45 7.71 0.17 5.87
CA GLY A 45 7.66 1.22 4.84
C GLY A 45 8.44 0.84 3.59
N ILE A 46 9.64 0.28 3.76
CA ILE A 46 10.48 -0.20 2.65
C ILE A 46 9.78 -1.33 1.89
N ARG A 47 9.18 -2.28 2.60
CA ARG A 47 8.43 -3.40 1.99
C ARG A 47 7.30 -2.90 1.08
N GLN A 48 6.57 -1.87 1.49
CA GLN A 48 5.52 -1.29 0.64
C GLN A 48 6.08 -0.70 -0.65
N VAL A 49 7.20 0.03 -0.56
CA VAL A 49 7.87 0.61 -1.74
C VAL A 49 8.36 -0.48 -2.69
N VAL A 50 8.97 -1.54 -2.17
CA VAL A 50 9.43 -2.70 -2.96
C VAL A 50 8.25 -3.39 -3.65
N GLU A 51 7.13 -3.56 -2.96
CA GLU A 51 5.93 -4.17 -3.54
C GLU A 51 5.38 -3.31 -4.68
N MET A 52 5.26 -1.98 -4.49
CA MET A 52 4.86 -1.07 -5.56
C MET A 52 5.80 -1.17 -6.77
N PHE A 53 7.12 -1.19 -6.53
CA PHE A 53 8.11 -1.35 -7.59
C PHE A 53 7.87 -2.62 -8.40
N TRP A 54 7.63 -3.76 -7.75
CA TRP A 54 7.37 -5.01 -8.47
C TRP A 54 6.10 -4.96 -9.32
N HIS A 55 5.02 -4.33 -8.86
CA HIS A 55 3.81 -4.21 -9.68
C HIS A 55 4.00 -3.26 -10.86
N LEU A 56 4.65 -2.11 -10.64
CA LEU A 56 4.90 -1.10 -11.67
C LEU A 56 5.88 -1.59 -12.74
N THR A 57 6.78 -2.51 -12.39
CA THR A 57 7.77 -3.10 -13.32
C THR A 57 7.37 -4.47 -13.86
N ALA A 58 6.14 -4.93 -13.62
CA ALA A 58 5.63 -6.24 -14.04
C ALA A 58 6.42 -7.46 -13.51
N ARG A 59 6.98 -7.34 -12.30
CA ARG A 59 7.80 -8.36 -11.62
C ARG A 59 7.12 -9.00 -10.40
N ALA A 60 5.84 -8.74 -10.15
CA ALA A 60 5.15 -9.24 -8.97
C ALA A 60 4.68 -10.72 -9.07
N GLY A 61 4.96 -11.41 -10.18
CA GLY A 61 4.66 -12.84 -10.35
C GLY A 61 3.15 -13.13 -10.26
N LYS A 62 2.77 -14.19 -9.51
CA LYS A 62 1.38 -14.66 -9.41
C LYS A 62 0.40 -13.61 -8.87
N ARG A 63 0.88 -12.64 -8.09
CA ARG A 63 0.06 -11.59 -7.47
C ARG A 63 -0.05 -10.32 -8.32
N GLN A 64 0.56 -10.28 -9.50
CA GLN A 64 0.64 -9.10 -10.37
C GLN A 64 -0.72 -8.43 -10.60
N VAL A 65 -0.78 -7.12 -10.32
CA VAL A 65 -1.89 -6.28 -10.75
C VAL A 65 -1.65 -5.88 -12.21
N GLN A 66 -2.47 -6.44 -13.09
CA GLN A 66 -2.35 -6.20 -14.53
C GLN A 66 -2.60 -4.74 -14.87
N GLY A 67 -1.67 -4.12 -15.59
CA GLY A 67 -1.77 -2.72 -16.03
C GLY A 67 -1.65 -1.68 -14.91
N ALA A 68 -0.99 -2.01 -13.79
CA ALA A 68 -0.65 -1.02 -12.77
C ALA A 68 0.24 0.09 -13.37
N LYS A 69 -0.10 1.36 -13.08
CA LYS A 69 0.60 2.55 -13.60
C LYS A 69 1.03 3.52 -12.51
N VAL A 70 0.29 3.56 -11.41
CA VAL A 70 0.61 4.36 -10.23
C VAL A 70 0.48 3.47 -9.00
N GLY A 71 1.46 3.56 -8.09
CA GLY A 71 1.41 2.98 -6.76
C GLY A 71 1.41 4.08 -5.72
N LEU A 72 0.63 3.90 -4.65
CA LEU A 72 0.68 4.74 -3.45
C LEU A 72 0.91 3.85 -2.24
N ALA A 73 1.82 4.24 -1.36
CA ALA A 73 2.00 3.65 -0.05
C ALA A 73 1.82 4.72 1.02
N GLN A 74 0.97 4.44 1.99
CA GLN A 74 0.84 5.20 3.23
C GLN A 74 1.49 4.37 4.34
N ASN A 75 2.41 4.96 5.09
CA ASN A 75 3.05 4.34 6.25
C ASN A 75 2.89 5.28 7.44
N ALA A 76 2.19 4.83 8.48
CA ALA A 76 2.07 5.58 9.71
C ALA A 76 2.85 4.92 10.85
N GLY A 77 3.22 5.73 11.85
CA GLY A 77 4.00 5.30 12.99
C GLY A 77 3.72 6.13 14.24
N GLY A 78 3.75 5.44 15.39
CA GLY A 78 3.44 6.03 16.70
C GLY A 78 1.97 6.38 16.86
N THR A 79 1.58 6.72 18.09
CA THR A 79 0.19 7.05 18.44
C THR A 79 0.18 8.29 19.33
N VAL A 80 -0.70 9.25 19.02
CA VAL A 80 -1.00 10.45 19.80
C VAL A 80 -2.52 10.53 19.97
N GLY A 81 -3.01 10.26 21.19
CA GLY A 81 -4.45 10.14 21.42
C GLY A 81 -5.04 8.96 20.64
N GLU A 82 -5.99 9.24 19.75
CA GLU A 82 -6.66 8.26 18.88
C GLU A 82 -6.10 8.24 17.44
N THR A 83 -5.04 9.00 17.15
CA THR A 83 -4.43 9.08 15.80
C THR A 83 -2.93 8.78 15.83
N GLU A 84 -2.33 8.77 14.66
CA GLU A 84 -0.96 8.44 14.34
C GLU A 84 -0.04 9.62 14.66
N ALA A 85 1.11 9.35 15.27
CA ALA A 85 2.07 10.41 15.59
C ALA A 85 2.77 10.97 14.34
N ALA A 86 2.97 10.11 13.34
CA ALA A 86 3.64 10.46 12.09
C ALA A 86 3.07 9.63 10.94
N LEU A 87 3.07 10.23 9.75
CA LEU A 87 2.60 9.60 8.53
C LEU A 87 3.50 9.99 7.35
N SER A 88 3.80 9.01 6.50
CA SER A 88 4.52 9.18 5.25
C SER A 88 3.68 8.65 4.10
N VAL A 89 3.61 9.41 3.00
CA VAL A 89 2.98 8.98 1.75
C VAL A 89 4.02 8.95 0.65
N THR A 90 4.15 7.81 -0.03
CA THR A 90 5.03 7.63 -1.18
C THR A 90 4.19 7.32 -2.41
N ILE A 91 4.42 8.04 -3.50
CA ILE A 91 3.75 7.83 -4.79
C ILE A 91 4.80 7.48 -5.84
N LEU A 92 4.61 6.37 -6.54
CA LEU A 92 5.45 5.93 -7.65
C LEU A 92 4.63 5.83 -8.93
N LYS A 93 5.24 6.18 -10.07
CA LYS A 93 4.64 6.09 -11.40
C LYS A 93 5.57 5.36 -12.35
N ALA A 94 5.02 4.45 -13.16
CA ALA A 94 5.73 3.71 -14.21
C ALA A 94 5.91 4.54 -15.48
#